data_AF-C0ZGF5-F1
#
_entry.id   AF-C0ZGF5-F1
#
_cell.length_a   1.000
_cell.length_b   1.000
_cell.length_c   1.000
_cell.angle_alpha   90.00
_cell.angle_beta   90.00
_cell.angle_gamma   90.00
#
_symmetry.space_group_name_H-M   'P 1'
#
loop_
_entity.id
_entity.type
_entity.pdbx_description
1 polymer ?
#
loop_
_entity_poly.entity_id
_entity_poly.type
_entity_poly.pdbx_seq_one_letter_code
_entity_poly.pdbx_strand_id
1 'polypeptide(L)'
;MEYSTFGRHVAVDTWGVQFDLLNDAEFLKKEMIEAAEACGATVLSVQAKQFSPQGATVLVLLSESHLSIHTYPERGFAALDCYTCGETVDPQIAIDYLVSVLKPEKTYAKKLVRGLGELQVVEPEMKLVEAAK
;
A
#
# COMPACT_ATOMS: atom_id res chain seq x y z
N MET A 1 2.99 -5.32 -30.57
CA MET A 1 3.17 -5.50 -29.12
C MET A 1 1.81 -5.80 -28.55
N GLU A 2 1.60 -7.00 -28.03
CA GLU A 2 0.39 -7.29 -27.27
C GLU A 2 0.53 -6.62 -25.90
N TYR A 3 -0.48 -5.83 -25.52
CA TYR A 3 -0.54 -5.24 -24.18
C TYR A 3 -1.13 -6.30 -23.25
N SER A 4 -0.33 -6.76 -22.28
CA SER A 4 -0.83 -7.64 -21.23
C SER A 4 -1.75 -6.87 -20.29
N THR A 5 -2.91 -7.45 -19.98
CA THR A 5 -3.84 -6.94 -18.96
C THR A 5 -3.54 -7.48 -17.56
N PHE A 6 -2.54 -8.37 -17.43
CA PHE A 6 -2.17 -8.99 -16.16
C PHE A 6 -1.78 -7.94 -15.11
N GLY A 7 -2.36 -8.05 -13.92
CA GLY A 7 -2.01 -7.23 -12.78
C GLY A 7 -2.29 -7.92 -11.45
N ARG A 8 -1.67 -7.41 -10.40
CA ARG A 8 -1.79 -7.93 -9.03
C ARG A 8 -2.16 -6.77 -8.12
N HIS A 9 -3.23 -6.92 -7.35
CA HIS A 9 -3.72 -5.91 -6.41
C HIS A 9 -3.72 -6.50 -5.01
N VAL A 10 -2.88 -5.98 -4.12
CA VAL A 10 -2.85 -6.37 -2.72
C VAL A 10 -3.57 -5.31 -1.91
N ALA A 11 -4.61 -5.71 -1.19
CA ALA A 11 -5.34 -4.86 -0.25
C ALA A 11 -5.15 -5.38 1.17
N VAL A 12 -4.83 -4.49 2.10
CA VAL A 12 -4.55 -4.82 3.51
C VAL A 12 -5.23 -3.84 4.45
N ASP A 13 -6.05 -4.40 5.34
CA ASP A 13 -6.54 -3.71 6.53
C ASP A 13 -5.56 -3.91 7.68
N THR A 14 -5.17 -2.83 8.34
CA THR A 14 -4.28 -2.82 9.50
C THR A 14 -5.02 -2.33 10.74
N TRP A 15 -4.77 -2.95 11.89
CA TRP A 15 -5.42 -2.65 13.15
C TRP A 15 -4.42 -2.55 14.30
N GLY A 16 -4.66 -1.64 15.25
CA GLY A 16 -3.78 -1.42 16.40
C GLY A 16 -2.53 -0.61 16.07
N VAL A 17 -2.57 0.24 15.03
CA VAL A 17 -1.48 1.15 14.69
C VAL A 17 -1.49 2.36 15.63
N GLN A 18 -0.30 2.87 15.99
CA GLN A 18 -0.16 4.07 16.83
C GLN A 18 -0.80 5.30 16.17
N PHE A 19 -1.54 6.07 16.97
CA PHE A 19 -2.26 7.27 16.51
C PHE A 19 -1.39 8.25 15.71
N ASP A 20 -0.19 8.56 16.22
CA ASP A 20 0.69 9.57 15.63
C ASP A 20 1.20 9.15 14.24
N LEU A 21 1.45 7.86 14.01
CA LEU A 21 1.85 7.33 12.70
C LEU A 21 0.71 7.45 11.68
N LEU A 22 -0.53 7.31 12.13
CA LEU A 22 -1.72 7.40 11.28
C LEU A 22 -2.15 8.85 10.99
N ASN A 23 -1.76 9.80 11.85
CA ASN A 23 -2.23 11.18 11.81
C ASN A 23 -1.19 12.18 11.28
N ASP A 24 -0.22 11.71 10.51
CA ASP A 24 0.84 12.53 9.91
C ASP A 24 0.92 12.29 8.39
N ALA A 25 0.28 13.17 7.62
CA ALA A 25 0.24 13.06 6.17
C ALA A 25 1.62 13.19 5.49
N GLU A 26 2.56 13.96 6.05
CA GLU A 26 3.89 14.12 5.44
C GLU A 26 4.78 12.92 5.73
N PHE A 27 4.72 12.36 6.94
CA PHE A 27 5.33 11.07 7.26
C PHE A 27 4.80 9.98 6.33
N LEU A 28 3.48 9.80 6.25
CA LEU A 28 2.89 8.78 5.40
C LEU A 28 3.26 8.98 3.92
N LYS A 29 3.27 10.23 3.44
CA LYS A 29 3.70 10.53 2.07
C LYS A 29 5.13 10.08 1.78
N LYS A 30 6.06 10.34 2.70
CA LYS A 30 7.45 9.89 2.59
C LYS A 30 7.52 8.37 2.51
N GLU A 31 6.91 7.67 3.46
CA GLU A 31 6.97 6.20 3.54
C GLU A 31 6.25 5.52 2.36
N MET A 32 5.21 6.13 1.80
CA MET A 32 4.52 5.64 0.61
C MET A 32 5.37 5.78 -0.66
N ILE A 33 6.21 6.81 -0.77
CA ILE A 33 7.17 6.96 -1.88
C ILE A 33 8.26 5.88 -1.74
N GLU A 34 8.83 5.73 -0.56
CA GLU A 34 9.84 4.69 -0.27
C GLU A 34 9.31 3.28 -0.56
N ALA A 35 8.05 2.99 -0.20
CA ALA A 35 7.39 1.72 -0.50
C ALA A 35 7.26 1.46 -2.01
N ALA A 36 6.92 2.49 -2.79
CA ALA A 36 6.82 2.40 -4.24
C ALA A 36 8.20 2.17 -4.89
N GLU A 37 9.24 2.85 -4.40
CA GLU A 37 10.61 2.65 -4.87
C GLU A 37 11.14 1.25 -4.51
N ALA A 38 10.82 0.76 -3.32
CA ALA A 38 11.23 -0.57 -2.85
C ALA A 38 10.66 -1.71 -3.70
N CYS A 39 9.45 -1.57 -4.26
CA CYS A 39 8.88 -2.56 -5.18
C CYS A 39 9.32 -2.38 -6.63
N GLY A 40 10.14 -1.37 -6.93
CA GLY A 40 10.64 -1.06 -8.26
C GLY A 40 9.64 -0.31 -9.16
N ALA A 41 8.58 0.26 -8.58
CA ALA A 41 7.60 1.06 -9.33
C ALA A 41 8.13 2.46 -9.65
N THR A 42 7.64 3.05 -10.74
CA THR A 42 7.97 4.43 -11.09
C THR A 42 6.89 5.39 -10.59
N VAL A 43 7.22 6.27 -9.66
CA VAL A 43 6.30 7.30 -9.14
C VAL A 43 6.11 8.42 -10.18
N LEU A 44 4.86 8.65 -10.58
CA LEU A 44 4.47 9.73 -11.51
C LEU A 44 3.99 10.99 -10.79
N SER A 45 3.18 10.82 -9.74
CA SER A 45 2.73 11.92 -8.89
C SER A 45 2.23 11.41 -7.55
N VAL A 46 2.19 12.29 -6.54
CA VAL A 46 1.70 11.97 -5.21
C VAL A 46 0.74 13.06 -4.74
N GLN A 47 -0.41 12.64 -4.22
CA GLN A 47 -1.36 13.51 -3.53
C GLN A 47 -1.48 13.07 -2.08
N ALA A 48 -1.30 14.01 -1.15
CA ALA A 48 -1.47 13.77 0.28
C ALA A 48 -2.46 14.78 0.86
N LYS A 49 -3.34 14.32 1.74
CA LYS A 49 -4.33 15.15 2.42
C LYS A 49 -4.35 14.83 3.91
N GLN A 50 -3.98 15.82 4.72
CA GLN A 50 -4.29 15.84 6.15
C GLN A 50 -5.75 16.27 6.34
N PHE A 51 -6.50 15.49 7.11
CA PHE A 51 -7.87 15.80 7.51
C PHE A 51 -7.92 16.40 8.92
N SER A 52 -9.02 17.11 9.18
CA SER A 52 -9.34 17.67 10.50
C SER A 52 -10.65 17.04 10.98
N PRO A 53 -10.74 16.62 12.26
CA PRO A 53 -9.73 16.79 13.31
C PRO A 53 -8.50 15.90 13.18
N GLN A 54 -8.56 14.82 12.41
CA GLN A 54 -7.48 13.84 12.26
C GLN A 54 -7.70 12.94 11.04
N GLY A 55 -6.71 12.11 10.74
CA GLY A 55 -6.68 11.19 9.62
C GLY A 55 -5.95 11.79 8.43
N ALA A 56 -5.41 10.90 7.61
CA ALA A 56 -4.65 11.24 6.42
C ALA A 56 -5.01 10.28 5.29
N THR A 57 -4.90 10.77 4.06
CA THR A 57 -4.95 9.95 2.85
C THR A 57 -3.77 10.31 1.97
N VAL A 58 -3.08 9.30 1.46
CA VAL A 58 -2.03 9.46 0.45
C VAL A 58 -2.35 8.55 -0.74
N LEU A 59 -2.32 9.12 -1.93
CA LEU A 59 -2.47 8.44 -3.20
C LEU A 59 -1.20 8.66 -4.02
N VAL A 60 -0.56 7.57 -4.42
CA VAL A 60 0.63 7.55 -5.27
C VAL A 60 0.21 7.02 -6.64
N LEU A 61 0.33 7.85 -7.66
CA LEU A 61 0.16 7.43 -9.05
C LEU A 61 1.48 6.81 -9.54
N LEU A 62 1.41 5.59 -10.02
CA LEU A 62 2.56 4.84 -10.54
C LEU A 62 2.42 4.68 -12.06
N SER A 63 3.54 4.54 -12.77
CA SER A 63 3.52 4.05 -14.15
C SER A 63 2.81 2.70 -14.25
N GLU A 64 2.89 1.90 -13.19
CA GLU A 64 2.33 0.57 -13.07
C GLU A 64 0.93 0.53 -12.45
N SER A 65 0.27 1.68 -12.22
CA SER A 65 -1.07 1.90 -11.62
C SER A 65 -1.04 2.76 -10.35
N HIS A 66 -1.13 2.19 -9.13
CA HIS A 66 -1.19 3.00 -7.91
C HIS A 66 -0.83 2.29 -6.61
N LEU A 67 -0.55 3.10 -5.59
CA LEU A 67 -0.40 2.73 -4.18
C LEU A 67 -1.17 3.75 -3.33
N SER A 68 -1.92 3.27 -2.32
CA SER A 68 -2.91 4.05 -1.59
C SER A 68 -2.92 3.72 -0.09
N ILE A 69 -3.16 4.75 0.75
CA ILE A 69 -3.40 4.60 2.19
C ILE A 69 -4.51 5.56 2.65
N HIS A 70 -5.40 5.04 3.49
CA HIS A 70 -6.45 5.78 4.17
C HIS A 70 -6.43 5.47 5.67
N THR A 71 -6.34 6.49 6.52
CA THR A 71 -6.18 6.28 7.97
C THR A 71 -7.35 6.78 8.80
N TYR A 72 -7.58 6.08 9.92
CA TYR A 72 -8.59 6.37 10.93
C TYR A 72 -7.93 6.29 12.32
N PRO A 73 -7.16 7.33 12.73
CA PRO A 73 -6.33 7.29 13.92
C PRO A 73 -7.07 6.92 15.22
N GLU A 74 -8.32 7.36 15.38
CA GLU A 74 -9.19 7.05 16.53
C GLU A 74 -9.53 5.56 16.65
N ARG A 75 -9.36 4.80 15.57
CA ARG A 75 -9.58 3.35 15.54
C ARG A 75 -8.26 2.57 15.49
N GLY A 76 -7.12 3.24 15.44
CA GLY A 76 -5.83 2.60 15.19
C GLY A 76 -5.82 1.83 13.87
N PHE A 77 -6.55 2.30 12.86
CA PHE A 77 -6.81 1.59 11.61
C PHE A 77 -6.24 2.32 10.40
N ALA A 78 -5.69 1.55 9.46
CA ALA A 78 -5.42 2.02 8.10
C ALA A 78 -5.78 0.95 7.07
N ALA A 79 -6.44 1.39 6.00
CA ALA A 79 -6.63 0.61 4.79
C ALA A 79 -5.52 0.98 3.79
N LEU A 80 -4.80 -0.04 3.33
CA LEU A 80 -3.71 0.05 2.37
C LEU A 80 -4.07 -0.73 1.13
N ASP A 81 -3.67 -0.24 -0.04
CA ASP A 81 -3.65 -1.07 -1.22
C ASP A 81 -2.53 -0.69 -2.19
N CYS A 82 -1.99 -1.71 -2.86
CA CYS A 82 -1.03 -1.57 -3.94
C CYS A 82 -1.49 -2.38 -5.13
N TYR A 83 -1.71 -1.71 -6.26
CA TYR A 83 -2.04 -2.35 -7.52
C TYR A 83 -0.95 -2.06 -8.54
N THR A 84 -0.40 -3.13 -9.12
CA THR A 84 0.61 -3.03 -10.18
C THR A 84 0.26 -3.91 -11.39
N CYS A 85 0.57 -3.41 -12.58
CA CYS A 85 0.47 -4.13 -13.84
C CYS A 85 1.79 -4.85 -14.17
N GLY A 86 1.69 -5.96 -14.91
CA GLY A 86 2.85 -6.73 -15.35
C GLY A 86 3.48 -7.59 -14.26
N GLU A 87 4.61 -8.21 -14.61
CA GLU A 87 5.25 -9.24 -13.78
C GLU A 87 6.43 -8.69 -12.95
N THR A 88 7.04 -7.58 -13.38
CA THR A 88 8.29 -7.07 -12.82
C THR A 88 8.14 -6.37 -11.46
N VAL A 89 7.04 -5.63 -11.25
CA VAL A 89 6.79 -4.89 -10.02
C VAL A 89 5.85 -5.70 -9.13
N ASP A 90 6.36 -6.16 -7.98
CA ASP A 90 5.56 -6.93 -7.01
C ASP A 90 4.90 -6.01 -5.97
N PRO A 91 3.56 -5.86 -5.98
CA PRO A 91 2.86 -4.99 -5.04
C PRO A 91 2.98 -5.48 -3.58
N GLN A 92 3.30 -6.77 -3.37
CA GLN A 92 3.50 -7.31 -2.04
C GLN A 92 4.67 -6.63 -1.32
N ILE A 93 5.74 -6.28 -2.05
CA ILE A 93 6.94 -5.65 -1.47
C ILE A 93 6.59 -4.29 -0.86
N ALA A 94 5.80 -3.48 -1.57
CA ALA A 94 5.36 -2.18 -1.07
C ALA A 94 4.48 -2.33 0.18
N ILE A 95 3.57 -3.31 0.17
CA ILE A 95 2.69 -3.60 1.31
C ILE A 95 3.48 -4.10 2.53
N ASP A 96 4.40 -5.05 2.35
CA ASP A 96 5.23 -5.60 3.43
C ASP A 96 6.10 -4.50 4.07
N TYR A 97 6.65 -3.60 3.24
CA TYR A 97 7.35 -2.40 3.72
C TYR A 97 6.44 -1.53 4.60
N LEU A 98 5.26 -1.13 4.10
CA LEU A 98 4.35 -0.25 4.84
C LEU A 98 3.85 -0.89 6.14
N VAL A 99 3.58 -2.20 6.14
CA VAL A 99 3.22 -2.92 7.37
C VAL A 99 4.38 -2.92 8.37
N SER A 100 5.64 -3.02 7.92
CA SER A 100 6.80 -2.92 8.81
C SER A 100 6.98 -1.53 9.45
N VAL A 101 6.60 -0.48 8.72
CA VAL A 101 6.62 0.91 9.18
C VAL A 101 5.50 1.17 10.18
N LEU A 102 4.27 0.78 9.85
CA LEU A 102 3.09 1.03 10.67
C LEU A 102 3.02 0.13 11.92
N LYS A 103 3.64 -1.05 11.89
CA LYS A 103 3.68 -2.02 13.01
C LYS A 103 2.30 -2.28 13.64
N PRO A 104 1.29 -2.67 12.85
CA PRO A 104 -0.02 -2.98 13.39
C PRO A 104 0.01 -4.19 14.31
N GLU A 105 -0.92 -4.26 15.26
CA GLU A 105 -1.16 -5.47 16.05
C GLU A 105 -1.74 -6.61 15.22
N LYS A 106 -2.57 -6.28 14.21
CA LYS A 106 -3.24 -7.25 13.34
C LYS A 106 -3.35 -6.74 11.91
N THR A 107 -3.31 -7.66 10.95
CA THR A 107 -3.55 -7.39 9.54
C THR A 107 -4.54 -8.39 8.94
N TYR A 108 -5.35 -7.92 7.99
CA TYR A 108 -6.17 -8.76 7.13
C TYR A 108 -5.88 -8.39 5.69
N ALA A 109 -5.45 -9.36 4.89
CA ALA A 109 -4.97 -9.10 3.54
C ALA A 109 -5.69 -9.97 2.53
N LYS A 110 -5.84 -9.45 1.31
CA LYS A 110 -6.29 -10.19 0.13
C LYS A 110 -5.47 -9.73 -1.07
N LYS A 111 -5.12 -10.67 -1.95
CA LYS A 111 -4.46 -10.39 -3.21
C LYS A 111 -5.38 -10.79 -4.35
N LEU A 112 -5.63 -9.86 -5.26
CA LEU A 112 -6.43 -10.09 -6.45
C LEU A 112 -5.51 -10.22 -7.65
N VAL A 113 -5.64 -11.32 -8.39
CA VAL A 113 -5.06 -11.45 -9.73
C VAL A 113 -6.08 -10.94 -10.74
N ARG A 114 -5.66 -9.98 -11.56
CA ARG A 114 -6.53 -9.18 -12.44
C ARG A 114 -6.10 -9.35 -13.89
N GLY A 115 -7.06 -9.27 -14.81
CA GLY A 115 -6.82 -9.20 -16.25
C GLY A 115 -6.45 -10.52 -16.93
N LEU A 116 -6.75 -11.66 -16.32
CA LEU A 116 -6.67 -13.00 -16.95
C LEU A 116 -8.06 -13.67 -17.11
N GLY A 117 -9.15 -12.91 -16.91
CA GLY A 117 -10.52 -13.44 -16.86
C GLY A 117 -11.25 -12.97 -15.60
N GLU A 118 -11.99 -13.87 -14.96
CA GLU A 118 -12.57 -13.62 -13.63
C GLU A 118 -11.46 -13.26 -12.62
N LEU A 119 -11.76 -12.33 -11.72
CA LEU A 119 -10.86 -11.94 -10.65
C LEU A 119 -10.58 -13.15 -9.76
N GLN A 120 -9.30 -13.50 -9.60
CA GLN A 120 -8.91 -14.56 -8.66
C GLN A 120 -8.51 -13.92 -7.34
N VAL A 121 -9.06 -14.43 -6.24
CA VAL A 121 -8.74 -13.99 -4.88
C VAL A 121 -7.81 -15.01 -4.24
N VAL A 122 -6.63 -14.56 -3.81
CA VAL A 122 -5.65 -15.39 -3.10
C VAL A 122 -5.27 -14.75 -1.76
N GLU A 123 -4.91 -15.59 -0.79
CA GLU A 123 -4.32 -15.14 0.47
C GLU A 123 -2.84 -14.78 0.23
N PRO A 124 -2.42 -13.53 0.49
CA PRO A 124 -1.01 -13.19 0.40
C PRO A 124 -0.23 -13.70 1.61
N GLU A 125 1.03 -14.08 1.39
CA GLU A 125 2.00 -14.22 2.48
C GLU A 125 2.45 -12.84 2.95
N MET A 126 2.07 -12.45 4.15
CA MET A 126 2.53 -11.20 4.78
C MET A 126 3.90 -11.42 5.40
N LYS A 127 4.88 -10.59 5.04
CA LYS A 127 6.22 -10.63 5.63
C LYS A 127 6.52 -9.32 6.34
N LEU A 128 7.11 -9.40 7.53
CA LEU A 128 7.68 -8.22 8.17
C LEU A 128 9.08 -8.01 7.60
N VAL A 129 9.30 -6.92 6.87
CA VAL A 129 10.64 -6.50 6.46
C VAL A 129 11.31 -5.85 7.67
N GLU A 130 12.57 -6.18 7.94
CA GLU A 130 13.37 -5.36 8.84
C GLU A 130 13.60 -4.02 8.14
N ALA A 131 12.94 -2.95 8.59
CA ALA A 131 13.17 -1.61 8.05
C ALA A 131 14.68 -1.32 8.08
N ALA A 132 15.27 -1.09 6.90
CA ALA A 132 16.67 -0.74 6.78
C ALA A 132 16.92 0.54 7.60
N LYS A 133 17.86 0.47 8.54
CA LYS A 133 18.24 1.56 9.45
C LYS A 133 18.87 2.74 8.72
#